data_AF-A0A016WRA9-F1
#
_entry.id   AF-A0A016WRA9-F1
#
_cell.length_a   1.000
_cell.length_b   1.000
_cell.length_c   1.000
_cell.angle_alpha   90.00
_cell.angle_beta   90.00
_cell.angle_gamma   90.00
#
_symmetry.space_group_name_H-M   'P 1'
#
loop_
_entity.id
_entity.type
_entity.pdbx_description
1 polymer ?
#
loop_
_entity_poly.entity_id
_entity_poly.type
_entity_poly.pdbx_seq_one_letter_code
_entity_poly.pdbx_strand_id
1 'polypeptide(L)'
;MACGAVARHHESGYSDLKELIPQTASAMGCKTTNAAILFRACDYMAQLTSEVEANEKELQQLSAQVSALEIIAAQYETMAAEAPSSNSSSLQARMTNLFQLQILLDDCFSSFVEQVDFSSYATITRTLLTWVEQLAAHNDQFKKTAGQMVTLPFTLR
;
A
#
# COMPACT_ATOMS: atom_id res chain seq x y z
N MET A 1 -27.30 -42.66 -42.68
CA MET A 1 -27.46 -41.86 -41.44
C MET A 1 -26.15 -41.36 -40.82
N ALA A 2 -24.96 -41.86 -41.20
CA ALA A 2 -23.70 -41.45 -40.57
C ALA A 2 -23.17 -40.04 -40.97
N CYS A 3 -23.41 -39.57 -42.19
CA CYS A 3 -22.95 -38.23 -42.64
C CYS A 3 -23.59 -37.07 -41.86
N GLY A 4 -24.83 -37.20 -41.38
CA GLY A 4 -25.53 -36.12 -40.67
C GLY A 4 -25.13 -35.92 -39.21
N ALA A 5 -24.39 -36.86 -38.61
CA ALA A 5 -23.86 -36.73 -37.25
C ALA A 5 -22.50 -36.01 -37.25
N VAL A 6 -21.63 -36.34 -38.22
CA VAL A 6 -20.32 -35.70 -38.38
C VAL A 6 -20.46 -34.20 -38.71
N ALA A 7 -21.42 -33.84 -39.57
CA ALA A 7 -21.68 -32.44 -39.91
C ALA A 7 -22.13 -31.60 -38.70
N ARG A 8 -22.97 -32.17 -37.81
CA ARG A 8 -23.43 -31.49 -36.59
C ARG A 8 -22.32 -31.25 -35.56
N HIS A 9 -21.42 -32.21 -35.39
CA HIS A 9 -20.25 -32.03 -34.52
C HIS A 9 -19.27 -30.98 -35.06
N HIS A 10 -19.10 -30.91 -36.39
CA HIS A 10 -18.24 -29.92 -37.03
C HIS A 10 -18.81 -28.51 -36.93
N GLU A 11 -20.12 -28.34 -37.12
CA GLU A 11 -20.79 -27.05 -36.98
C GLU A 11 -20.80 -26.55 -35.53
N SER A 12 -20.96 -27.46 -34.55
CA SER A 12 -20.85 -27.15 -33.11
C SER A 12 -19.47 -26.61 -32.75
N GLY A 13 -18.38 -27.24 -33.22
CA GLY A 13 -17.03 -26.85 -32.86
C GLY A 13 -16.63 -25.44 -33.32
N TYR A 14 -17.13 -24.98 -34.47
CA TYR A 14 -16.89 -23.59 -34.90
C TYR A 14 -17.72 -22.58 -34.10
N SER A 15 -18.91 -22.97 -33.64
CA SER A 15 -19.74 -22.12 -32.78
C SER A 15 -19.05 -21.90 -31.43
N ASP A 16 -18.57 -22.99 -30.82
CA ASP A 16 -17.86 -22.96 -29.53
C ASP A 16 -16.57 -22.14 -29.64
N LEU A 17 -15.80 -22.35 -30.71
CA LEU A 17 -14.57 -21.60 -30.97
C LEU A 17 -14.85 -20.10 -31.19
N LYS A 18 -15.96 -19.75 -31.85
CA LYS A 18 -16.35 -18.36 -32.08
C LYS A 18 -16.73 -17.64 -30.78
N GLU A 19 -17.27 -18.35 -29.79
CA GLU A 19 -17.62 -17.78 -28.49
C GLU A 19 -16.38 -17.43 -27.65
N LEU A 20 -15.30 -18.20 -27.81
CA LEU A 20 -14.03 -18.00 -27.09
C LEU A 20 -13.17 -16.85 -27.67
N ILE A 21 -13.38 -16.49 -28.93
CA ILE A 21 -12.63 -15.42 -29.60
C ILE A 21 -13.33 -14.08 -29.36
N PRO A 22 -12.60 -13.00 -29.02
CA PRO A 22 -13.18 -11.68 -28.83
C PRO A 22 -14.00 -11.23 -30.04
N GLN A 23 -15.19 -10.67 -29.77
CA GLN A 23 -16.07 -10.14 -30.81
C GLN A 23 -15.58 -8.76 -31.30
N THR A 24 -14.33 -8.67 -31.75
CA THR A 24 -13.79 -7.43 -32.31
C THR A 24 -14.37 -7.21 -33.70
N ALA A 25 -15.33 -6.26 -33.77
CA ALA A 25 -15.94 -5.70 -34.98
C ALA A 25 -16.29 -6.72 -36.08
N SER A 26 -17.21 -7.64 -35.79
CA SER A 26 -17.98 -8.21 -36.90
C SER A 26 -18.83 -7.07 -37.47
N ALA A 27 -18.56 -6.65 -38.71
CA ALA A 27 -19.48 -5.79 -39.46
C ALA A 27 -20.88 -6.40 -39.29
N MET A 28 -21.74 -5.71 -38.55
CA MET A 28 -23.09 -6.15 -38.19
C MET A 28 -23.80 -6.55 -39.48
N GLY A 29 -23.96 -7.86 -39.70
CA GLY A 29 -24.77 -8.39 -40.79
C GLY A 29 -24.12 -9.39 -41.75
N CYS A 30 -22.81 -9.65 -41.72
CA CYS A 30 -22.20 -10.66 -42.62
C CYS A 30 -21.89 -11.98 -41.90
N LYS A 31 -22.35 -13.12 -42.47
CA LYS A 31 -22.08 -14.46 -41.95
C LYS A 31 -20.56 -14.71 -41.95
N THR A 32 -19.95 -14.83 -40.76
CA THR A 32 -18.54 -15.22 -40.66
C THR A 32 -18.36 -16.63 -41.22
N THR A 33 -17.42 -16.80 -42.16
CA THR A 33 -17.09 -18.12 -42.72
C THR A 33 -16.23 -18.93 -41.74
N ASN A 34 -16.28 -20.26 -41.85
CA ASN A 34 -15.44 -21.15 -41.02
C ASN A 34 -13.94 -20.82 -41.14
N ALA A 35 -13.48 -20.42 -42.33
CA ALA A 35 -12.10 -19.95 -42.54
C ALA A 35 -11.80 -18.68 -41.72
N ALA A 36 -12.70 -17.69 -41.73
CA ALA A 36 -12.52 -16.47 -40.95
C ALA A 36 -12.57 -16.71 -39.42
N ILE A 37 -13.31 -17.73 -38.95
CA ILE A 37 -13.27 -18.15 -37.55
C ILE A 37 -11.89 -18.71 -37.21
N LEU A 38 -11.33 -19.58 -38.06
CA LEU A 38 -10.01 -20.17 -37.84
C LEU A 38 -8.88 -19.13 -37.86
N PHE A 39 -8.90 -18.19 -38.82
CA PHE A 39 -7.89 -17.13 -38.87
C PHE A 39 -7.92 -16.27 -37.60
N ARG A 40 -9.12 -15.86 -37.15
CA ARG A 40 -9.24 -15.09 -35.91
C ARG A 40 -8.84 -15.90 -34.67
N ALA A 41 -9.06 -17.22 -34.68
CA ALA A 41 -8.58 -18.09 -33.60
C ALA A 41 -7.05 -18.10 -33.55
N CYS A 42 -6.38 -18.24 -34.71
CA CYS A 42 -4.93 -18.20 -34.81
C CYS A 42 -4.37 -16.84 -34.34
N ASP A 43 -4.96 -15.75 -34.80
CA ASP A 43 -4.53 -14.39 -34.41
C ASP A 43 -4.72 -14.15 -32.91
N TYR A 44 -5.87 -14.58 -32.35
CA TYR A 44 -6.14 -14.44 -30.93
C TYR A 44 -5.23 -15.31 -30.06
N MET A 45 -4.92 -16.54 -30.49
CA MET A 45 -3.93 -17.38 -29.82
C MET A 45 -2.56 -16.71 -29.81
N ALA A 46 -2.11 -16.15 -30.92
CA ALA A 46 -0.82 -15.46 -31.01
C ALA A 46 -0.78 -14.23 -30.08
N GLN A 47 -1.88 -13.46 -30.03
CA GLN A 47 -2.02 -12.35 -29.10
C GLN A 47 -1.94 -12.81 -27.64
N LEU A 48 -2.72 -13.84 -27.26
CA LEU A 48 -2.69 -14.38 -25.90
C LEU A 48 -1.31 -14.89 -25.50
N THR A 49 -0.58 -15.57 -26.41
CA THR A 49 0.80 -15.99 -26.16
C THR A 49 1.70 -14.80 -25.86
N SER A 50 1.62 -13.73 -26.66
CA SER A 50 2.39 -12.51 -26.42
C SER A 50 2.02 -11.81 -25.11
N GLU A 51 0.74 -11.81 -24.73
CA GLU A 51 0.29 -11.22 -23.46
C GLU A 51 0.76 -12.03 -22.25
N VAL A 52 0.76 -13.36 -22.35
CA VAL A 52 1.31 -14.24 -21.30
C VAL A 52 2.80 -13.97 -21.09
N GLU A 53 3.58 -13.88 -22.16
CA GLU A 53 5.01 -13.56 -22.08
C GLU A 53 5.27 -12.17 -21.46
N ALA A 54 4.46 -11.18 -21.83
CA ALA A 54 4.55 -9.84 -21.27
C ALA A 54 4.23 -9.81 -19.77
N ASN A 55 3.14 -10.47 -19.36
CA ASN A 55 2.73 -10.56 -17.96
C ASN A 55 3.76 -11.33 -17.12
N GLU A 56 4.34 -12.41 -17.65
CA GLU A 56 5.39 -13.17 -16.95
C GLU A 56 6.62 -12.30 -16.69
N LYS A 57 7.03 -11.48 -17.68
CA LYS A 57 8.13 -10.53 -17.53
C LYS A 57 7.82 -9.45 -16.48
N GLU A 58 6.61 -8.91 -16.47
CA GLU A 58 6.18 -7.94 -15.47
C GLU A 58 6.19 -8.56 -14.06
N LEU A 59 5.67 -9.77 -13.91
CA LEU A 59 5.67 -10.51 -12.64
C LEU A 59 7.10 -10.73 -12.12
N GLN A 60 8.04 -11.11 -13.00
CA GLN A 60 9.45 -11.25 -12.64
C GLN A 60 10.05 -9.92 -12.14
N GLN A 61 9.72 -8.79 -12.78
CA GLN A 61 10.18 -7.46 -12.34
C GLN A 61 9.62 -7.08 -10.97
N LEU A 62 8.31 -7.25 -10.77
CA LEU A 62 7.66 -7.00 -9.48
C LEU A 62 8.24 -7.88 -8.37
N SER A 63 8.46 -9.17 -8.64
CA SER A 63 9.07 -10.09 -7.69
C SER A 63 10.48 -9.66 -7.29
N ALA A 64 11.29 -9.21 -8.27
CA ALA A 64 12.62 -8.67 -7.98
C ALA A 64 12.56 -7.39 -7.13
N GLN A 65 11.58 -6.51 -7.37
CA GLN A 65 11.39 -5.30 -6.58
C GLN A 65 10.98 -5.61 -5.14
N VAL A 66 10.04 -6.54 -4.95
CA VAL A 66 9.63 -7.00 -3.61
C VAL A 66 10.83 -7.57 -2.85
N SER A 67 11.59 -8.47 -3.48
CA SER A 67 12.77 -9.06 -2.85
C SER A 67 13.82 -8.00 -2.49
N ALA A 68 14.06 -7.02 -3.36
CA ALA A 68 14.97 -5.92 -3.05
C ALA A 68 14.49 -5.08 -1.85
N LEU A 69 13.19 -4.78 -1.77
CA LEU A 69 12.60 -4.05 -0.65
C LEU A 69 12.69 -4.83 0.67
N GLU A 70 12.44 -6.15 0.63
CA GLU A 70 12.60 -7.03 1.80
C GLU A 70 14.04 -7.03 2.31
N ILE A 71 15.03 -7.11 1.42
CA ILE A 71 16.45 -7.02 1.79
C ILE A 71 16.74 -5.65 2.44
N ILE A 72 16.27 -4.55 1.85
CA ILE A 72 16.47 -3.20 2.41
C ILE A 72 15.84 -3.09 3.79
N ALA A 73 14.62 -3.58 3.98
CA ALA A 73 13.95 -3.58 5.28
C ALA A 73 14.74 -4.38 6.32
N ALA A 74 15.18 -5.59 5.98
CA ALA A 74 16.01 -6.42 6.86
C ALA A 74 17.35 -5.76 7.21
N GLN A 75 17.96 -5.03 6.28
CA GLN A 75 19.17 -4.25 6.56
C GLN A 75 18.89 -3.11 7.55
N TYR A 76 17.79 -2.39 7.41
CA TYR A 76 17.40 -1.35 8.37
C TYR A 76 17.11 -1.91 9.76
N GLU A 77 16.45 -3.07 9.86
CA GLU A 77 16.23 -3.76 11.13
C GLU A 77 17.55 -4.15 11.79
N THR A 78 18.49 -4.69 11.01
CA THR A 78 19.83 -5.06 11.48
C THR A 78 20.59 -3.82 11.98
N MET A 79 20.61 -2.73 11.20
CA MET A 79 21.24 -1.47 11.60
C MET A 79 20.62 -0.87 12.87
N ALA A 80 19.30 -1.01 13.05
CA ALA A 80 18.62 -0.57 14.26
C ALA A 80 18.99 -1.43 15.48
N ALA A 81 19.18 -2.75 15.30
CA ALA A 81 19.61 -3.66 16.36
C ALA A 81 21.09 -3.52 16.74
N GLU A 82 21.95 -3.20 15.77
CA GLU A 82 23.39 -2.97 15.95
C GLU A 82 23.73 -1.57 16.45
N ALA A 83 22.75 -0.66 16.48
CA ALA A 83 22.92 0.67 17.04
C ALA A 83 23.39 0.56 18.51
N PRO A 84 24.58 1.08 18.87
CA PRO A 84 25.10 0.96 20.22
C PRO A 84 24.13 1.63 21.21
N SER A 85 23.65 0.89 22.20
CA SER A 85 22.79 1.35 23.30
C SER A 85 23.49 2.30 24.29
N SER A 86 24.65 2.83 23.91
CA SER A 86 25.40 3.81 24.69
C SER A 86 26.26 4.65 23.74
N ASN A 87 25.91 5.93 23.62
CA ASN A 87 26.72 7.01 23.04
C ASN A 87 26.87 7.09 21.49
N SER A 88 25.91 6.60 20.71
CA SER A 88 25.94 6.71 19.24
C SER A 88 25.35 8.05 18.72
N SER A 89 26.24 9.03 18.58
CA SER A 89 26.06 10.31 17.86
C SER A 89 24.92 11.22 18.35
N SER A 90 25.30 12.40 18.85
CA SER A 90 24.37 13.46 19.24
C SER A 90 23.33 13.78 18.16
N LEU A 91 23.63 13.55 16.88
CA LEU A 91 22.73 13.87 15.77
C LEU A 91 21.61 12.83 15.59
N GLN A 92 21.90 11.53 15.62
CA GLN A 92 20.87 10.49 15.46
C GLN A 92 19.95 10.46 16.69
N ALA A 93 20.52 10.53 17.90
CA ALA A 93 19.74 10.67 19.12
C ALA A 93 18.87 11.93 19.09
N ARG A 94 19.40 13.07 18.61
CA ARG A 94 18.62 14.30 18.47
C ARG A 94 17.53 14.21 17.41
N MET A 95 17.77 13.59 16.27
CA MET A 95 16.76 13.43 15.22
C MET A 95 15.61 12.54 15.69
N THR A 96 15.93 11.40 16.33
CA THR A 96 14.92 10.51 16.92
C THR A 96 14.14 11.21 18.04
N ASN A 97 14.81 11.96 18.92
CA ASN A 97 14.13 12.76 19.95
C ASN A 97 13.25 13.86 19.35
N LEU A 98 13.70 14.53 18.30
CA LEU A 98 12.92 15.59 17.65
C LEU A 98 11.67 15.03 16.97
N PHE A 99 11.80 13.89 16.31
CA PHE A 99 10.67 13.20 15.69
C PHE A 99 9.68 12.67 16.73
N GLN A 100 10.17 12.08 17.82
CA GLN A 100 9.32 11.64 18.94
C GLN A 100 8.60 12.80 19.62
N LEU A 101 9.28 13.95 19.78
CA LEU A 101 8.62 15.17 20.25
C LEU A 101 7.55 15.65 19.29
N GLN A 102 7.81 15.61 17.99
CA GLN A 102 6.85 16.06 16.99
C GLN A 102 5.57 15.22 17.06
N ILE A 103 5.69 13.90 17.12
CA ILE A 103 4.55 12.98 17.29
C ILE A 103 3.81 13.29 18.59
N LEU A 104 4.54 13.46 19.70
CA LEU A 104 3.93 13.75 21.00
C LEU A 104 3.17 15.07 21.00
N LEU A 105 3.72 16.11 20.36
CA LEU A 105 3.09 17.42 20.26
C LEU A 105 1.83 17.35 19.39
N ASP A 106 1.86 16.56 18.32
CA ASP A 106 0.72 16.34 17.44
C ASP A 106 -0.41 15.60 18.17
N ASP A 107 -0.09 14.53 18.90
CA ASP A 107 -1.04 13.79 19.74
C ASP A 107 -1.66 14.69 20.83
N CYS A 108 -0.82 15.51 21.48
CA CYS A 108 -1.25 16.47 22.49
C CYS A 108 -2.21 17.52 21.88
N PHE A 109 -1.87 18.03 20.70
CA PHE A 109 -2.70 19.00 20.00
C PHE A 109 -4.03 18.39 19.54
N SER A 110 -4.02 17.16 19.02
CA SER A 110 -5.25 16.46 18.63
C SER A 110 -6.17 16.24 19.83
N SER A 111 -5.62 15.79 20.97
CA SER A 111 -6.37 15.63 22.22
C SER A 111 -6.93 16.96 22.73
N PHE A 112 -6.16 18.04 22.61
CA PHE A 112 -6.61 19.39 22.98
C PHE A 112 -7.81 19.83 22.14
N VAL A 113 -7.74 19.66 20.82
CA VAL A 113 -8.82 20.04 19.89
C VAL A 113 -10.10 19.27 20.17
N GLU A 114 -10.00 18.00 20.55
CA GLU A 114 -11.18 17.17 20.83
C GLU A 114 -11.83 17.49 22.19
N GLN A 115 -11.03 17.81 23.21
CA GLN A 115 -11.49 17.87 24.60
C GLN A 115 -11.73 19.30 25.12
N VAL A 116 -11.18 20.32 24.45
CA VAL A 116 -11.34 21.72 24.87
C VAL A 116 -12.45 22.40 24.07
N ASP A 117 -13.57 22.69 24.73
CA ASP A 117 -14.69 23.41 24.12
C ASP A 117 -14.53 24.94 24.27
N PHE A 118 -14.69 25.65 23.15
CA PHE A 118 -14.57 27.10 23.03
C PHE A 118 -15.91 27.85 23.02
N SER A 119 -17.02 27.17 23.30
CA SER A 119 -18.38 27.75 23.26
C SER A 119 -18.61 28.93 24.23
N SER A 120 -17.90 28.98 25.36
CA SER A 120 -18.03 30.04 26.38
C SER A 120 -16.80 30.09 27.28
N TYR A 121 -16.47 31.27 27.81
CA TYR A 121 -15.37 31.45 28.76
C TYR A 121 -15.46 30.52 29.99
N ALA A 122 -16.68 30.26 30.48
CA ALA A 122 -16.90 29.34 31.60
C ALA A 122 -16.71 27.87 31.22
N THR A 123 -16.91 27.52 29.95
CA THR A 123 -16.67 26.16 29.45
C THR A 123 -15.20 25.96 29.18
N ILE A 124 -14.54 26.91 28.51
CA ILE A 124 -13.10 26.93 28.25
C ILE A 124 -12.31 26.70 29.54
N THR A 125 -12.60 27.49 30.59
CA THR A 125 -11.88 27.38 31.86
C THR A 125 -12.10 26.05 32.58
N ARG A 126 -13.24 25.37 32.35
CA ARG A 126 -13.51 24.03 32.89
C ARG A 126 -12.82 22.94 32.07
N THR A 127 -13.03 22.91 30.77
CA THR A 127 -12.54 21.84 29.88
C THR A 127 -11.03 21.88 29.71
N LEU A 128 -10.43 23.07 29.66
CA LEU A 128 -8.98 23.22 29.58
C LEU A 128 -8.28 22.73 30.86
N LEU A 129 -8.84 23.02 32.03
CA LEU A 129 -8.26 22.61 33.31
C LEU A 129 -8.37 21.09 33.49
N THR A 130 -9.53 20.51 33.16
CA THR A 130 -9.73 19.05 33.15
C THR A 130 -8.81 18.34 32.15
N TRP A 131 -8.62 18.90 30.96
CA TRP A 131 -7.71 18.34 29.95
C TRP A 131 -6.24 18.34 30.43
N VAL A 132 -5.78 19.44 31.04
CA VAL A 132 -4.41 19.54 31.59
C VAL A 132 -4.19 18.50 32.70
N GLU A 133 -5.16 18.32 33.60
CA GLU A 133 -5.07 17.31 34.67
C GLU A 133 -5.01 15.89 34.11
N GLN A 134 -5.79 15.58 33.07
CA GLN A 134 -5.76 14.27 32.40
C GLN A 134 -4.43 14.02 31.67
N LEU A 135 -3.91 15.03 30.97
CA LEU A 135 -2.61 14.93 30.28
C LEU A 135 -1.47 14.64 31.27
N ALA A 136 -1.46 15.31 32.42
CA ALA A 136 -0.44 15.13 33.46
C ALA A 136 -0.53 13.76 34.16
N ALA A 137 -1.73 13.20 34.27
CA ALA A 137 -1.97 11.91 34.91
C ALA A 137 -1.70 10.71 33.99
N HIS A 138 -2.02 10.80 32.69
CA HIS A 138 -2.02 9.64 31.79
C HIS A 138 -0.80 9.52 30.86
N ASN A 139 0.02 10.57 30.71
CA ASN A 139 1.08 10.56 29.70
C ASN A 139 2.46 10.24 30.31
N ASP A 140 2.67 8.97 30.68
CA ASP A 140 3.98 8.47 31.17
C ASP A 140 5.10 8.63 30.13
N GLN A 141 4.76 8.60 28.83
CA GLN A 141 5.70 8.90 27.76
C GLN A 141 6.11 10.37 27.75
N PHE A 142 5.16 11.30 27.94
CA PHE A 142 5.48 12.72 28.13
C PHE A 142 6.37 12.94 29.33
N LYS A 143 6.08 12.30 30.47
CA LYS A 143 6.90 12.40 31.68
C LYS A 143 8.31 11.85 31.46
N LYS A 144 8.45 10.75 30.73
CA LYS A 144 9.74 10.13 30.38
C LYS A 144 10.53 11.00 29.41
N THR A 145 9.92 11.49 28.34
CA THR A 145 10.57 12.35 27.33
C THR A 145 10.90 13.72 27.92
N ALA A 146 9.98 14.36 28.64
CA ALA A 146 10.24 15.61 29.34
C ALA A 146 11.32 15.45 30.43
N GLY A 147 11.30 14.36 31.19
CA GLY A 147 12.34 14.04 32.16
C GLY A 147 13.71 13.87 31.51
N GLN A 148 13.79 13.13 30.39
CA GLN A 148 15.01 12.97 29.61
C GLN A 148 15.53 14.31 29.05
N MET A 149 14.64 15.21 28.64
CA MET A 149 15.00 16.55 28.17
C MET A 149 15.53 17.47 29.28
N VAL A 150 14.94 17.39 30.49
CA VAL A 150 15.42 18.16 31.65
C VAL A 150 16.79 17.66 32.14
N THR A 151 17.12 16.38 31.90
CA THR A 151 18.43 15.81 32.25
C THR A 151 19.53 16.06 31.22
N LEU A 152 19.20 16.56 30.02
CA LEU A 152 20.23 17.02 29.10
C LEU A 152 20.75 18.37 29.61
N PRO A 153 22.06 18.51 29.92
CA PRO A 153 22.58 19.80 30.35
C PRO A 153 22.29 20.79 29.23
N PHE A 154 21.65 21.91 29.57
CA PHE A 154 21.61 23.09 28.72
C PHE A 154 23.05 23.60 28.56
N THR A 155 23.86 22.91 27.75
CA THR A 155 25.13 23.46 27.28
C THR A 155 24.78 24.52 26.27
N LEU A 156 24.51 25.70 26.80
CA LEU A 156 24.60 26.96 26.08
C LEU A 156 25.99 27.00 25.44
N ARG A 157 26.07 26.91 24.11
CA ARG A 157 27.23 27.37 23.37
C ARG A 157 26.81 27.90 22.02
#